data_AF-A0A4Y2G2Z1-F1
#
_entry.id   AF-A0A4Y2G2Z1-F1
#
_cell.length_a   1.000
_cell.length_b   1.000
_cell.length_c   1.000
_cell.angle_alpha   90.00
_cell.angle_beta   90.00
_cell.angle_gamma   90.00
#
_symmetry.space_group_name_H-M   'P 1'
#
loop_
_entity.id
_entity.type
_entity.pdbx_description
1 polymer ?
#
loop_
_entity_poly.entity_id
_entity_poly.type
_entity_poly.pdbx_seq_one_letter_code
_entity_poly.pdbx_strand_id
1 'polypeptide(L)' 'VLKNISDSLVAVMIDGGAHHLDFKEDHPNDPASVRFARDFELENIGKWLQEYYEKLYQ' A
#
# COMPACT_ATOMS: atom_id res chain seq x y z
N VAL A 1 -0.20 -6.26 14.43
CA VAL A 1 0.74 -5.13 14.66
C VAL A 1 0.11 -3.91 13.99
N LEU A 2 0.06 -2.74 14.64
CA LEU A 2 -0.61 -1.52 14.13
C LEU A 2 0.36 -0.34 13.98
N LYS A 3 1.64 -0.63 13.77
CA LYS A 3 2.71 0.37 13.64
C LYS A 3 3.83 -0.16 12.78
N ASN A 4 4.62 0.73 12.20
CA ASN A 4 5.83 0.37 11.47
C ASN A 4 6.81 -0.38 12.39
N ILE A 5 7.46 -1.40 11.83
CA ILE A 5 8.49 -2.20 12.50
C ILE A 5 9.88 -1.82 12.00
N SER A 6 10.02 -1.44 10.73
CA SER A 6 11.22 -0.87 10.11
C SER A 6 10.84 0.06 8.97
N ASP A 7 11.83 0.63 8.30
CA ASP A 7 11.63 1.48 7.11
C ASP A 7 11.00 0.71 5.93
N SER A 8 11.18 -0.62 5.88
CA SER A 8 10.64 -1.48 4.81
C SER A 8 9.48 -2.39 5.27
N LEU A 9 9.25 -2.52 6.59
CA LEU A 9 8.11 -3.23 7.16
C LEU A 9 7.18 -2.24 7.84
N VAL A 10 6.30 -1.66 7.04
CA VAL A 10 5.37 -0.60 7.42
C VAL A 10 3.96 -1.13 7.65
N ALA A 11 3.16 -0.40 8.43
CA ALA A 11 1.75 -0.68 8.66
C ALA A 11 0.89 0.47 8.11
N VAL A 12 -0.11 0.15 7.29
CA VAL A 12 -1.06 1.12 6.73
C VAL A 12 -2.40 0.95 7.44
N MET A 13 -2.92 2.05 7.98
CA MET A 13 -4.21 2.05 8.68
C MET A 13 -5.28 2.62 7.75
N ILE A 14 -6.39 1.90 7.60
CA ILE A 14 -7.54 2.33 6.80
C ILE A 14 -8.69 2.66 7.73
N ASP A 15 -8.93 3.96 7.97
CA ASP A 15 -10.06 4.39 8.79
C ASP A 15 -11.40 4.13 8.04
N GLY A 16 -12.38 3.58 8.76
CA GLY A 16 -13.63 3.09 8.18
C GLY A 16 -13.49 1.82 7.33
N GLY A 17 -12.29 1.22 7.24
CA GLY A 17 -12.05 -0.04 6.57
C GLY A 17 -12.51 -1.25 7.39
N ALA A 18 -13.17 -2.20 6.73
CA ALA A 18 -13.43 -3.53 7.30
C ALA A 18 -12.22 -4.45 7.07
N HIS A 19 -12.44 -5.75 6.88
CA HIS A 19 -11.38 -6.77 6.96
C HIS A 19 -10.17 -6.54 6.01
N HIS A 20 -10.38 -6.19 4.75
CA HIS A 20 -9.33 -5.93 3.74
C HIS A 20 -9.93 -5.10 2.58
N LEU A 21 -10.45 -3.91 2.91
CA LEU A 21 -11.19 -3.07 1.95
C LEU A 21 -10.32 -2.63 0.76
N ASP A 22 -9.04 -2.38 1.01
CA ASP A 22 -7.98 -2.11 0.05
C ASP A 22 -7.93 -3.13 -1.09
N PHE A 23 -8.19 -4.42 -0.83
CA PHE A 23 -8.17 -5.48 -1.84
C PHE A 23 -9.43 -5.56 -2.72
N LYS A 24 -10.46 -4.77 -2.42
CA LYS A 24 -11.67 -4.68 -3.26
C LYS A 24 -11.46 -3.72 -4.43
N GLU A 25 -12.31 -3.85 -5.44
CA GLU A 25 -12.37 -2.89 -6.56
C GLU A 25 -12.69 -1.48 -6.05
N ASP A 26 -12.31 -0.46 -6.84
CA ASP A 26 -12.66 0.94 -6.54
C ASP A 26 -14.16 1.15 -6.56
N HIS A 27 -14.65 1.95 -5.62
CA HIS A 27 -16.04 2.30 -5.52
C HIS A 27 -16.23 3.80 -5.23
N PRO A 28 -17.25 4.48 -5.81
CA PRO A 28 -17.49 5.90 -5.55
C PRO A 28 -17.66 6.26 -4.06
N ASN A 29 -18.17 5.32 -3.27
CA ASN A 29 -18.37 5.49 -1.82
C ASN A 29 -17.16 5.07 -0.97
N ASP A 30 -16.02 4.74 -1.58
CA ASP A 30 -14.83 4.38 -0.81
C ASP A 30 -14.36 5.56 0.05
N PRO A 31 -14.05 5.33 1.35
CA PRO A 31 -13.51 6.36 2.22
C PRO A 31 -12.17 6.86 1.69
N ALA A 32 -11.85 8.13 1.91
CA ALA A 32 -10.58 8.70 1.45
C ALA A 32 -9.35 7.91 1.96
N SER A 33 -9.46 7.31 3.16
CA SER A 33 -8.38 6.52 3.75
C SER A 33 -8.01 5.28 2.95
N VAL A 34 -8.97 4.59 2.30
CA VAL A 34 -8.62 3.41 1.48
C VAL A 34 -8.02 3.81 0.13
N ARG A 35 -8.43 4.95 -0.43
CA ARG A 35 -7.80 5.49 -1.65
C ARG A 35 -6.34 5.83 -1.39
N PHE A 36 -6.07 6.52 -0.28
CA PHE A 36 -4.70 6.81 0.15
C PHE A 36 -3.88 5.53 0.40
N ALA A 37 -4.47 4.51 1.03
CA ALA A 37 -3.79 3.23 1.26
C ALA A 37 -3.40 2.56 -0.08
N ARG A 38 -4.33 2.48 -1.04
CA ARG A 38 -4.07 1.92 -2.37
C ARG A 38 -2.99 2.69 -3.12
N ASP A 39 -3.01 4.02 -3.08
CA ASP A 39 -1.98 4.85 -3.72
C ASP A 39 -0.59 4.61 -3.09
N PHE A 40 -0.53 4.54 -1.75
CA PHE A 40 0.69 4.23 -1.02
C PHE A 40 1.22 2.82 -1.35
N GLU A 41 0.33 1.83 -1.45
CA GLU A 41 0.67 0.46 -1.83
C GLU A 41 1.23 0.41 -3.25
N LEU A 42 0.59 1.08 -4.22
CA LEU A 42 1.05 1.16 -5.60
C LEU A 42 2.44 1.79 -5.72
N GLU A 43 2.69 2.90 -5.01
CA GLU A 43 3.99 3.56 -4.98
C GLU A 43 5.08 2.62 -4.46
N ASN A 44 4.83 1.91 -3.35
CA ASN A 44 5.81 1.02 -2.75
C ASN A 44 6.06 -0.24 -3.60
N ILE A 45 5.01 -0.85 -4.16
CA ILE A 45 5.16 -1.98 -5.08
C ILE A 45 5.94 -1.55 -6.32
N GLY A 46 5.63 -0.39 -6.89
CA GLY A 46 6.38 0.18 -8.01
C GLY A 46 7.86 0.37 -7.69
N LYS A 47 8.17 0.93 -6.52
CA LYS A 47 9.54 1.07 -6.01
C LYS A 47 10.25 -0.29 -5.88
N TRP A 48 9.59 -1.30 -5.31
CA TRP A 48 10.19 -2.64 -5.18
C TRP A 48 10.54 -3.26 -6.54
N LEU A 49 9.65 -3.10 -7.53
CA LEU A 49 9.91 -3.56 -8.89
C LEU A 49 11.08 -2.80 -9.53
N GLN A 50 11.12 -1.48 -9.37
CA GLN A 50 12.22 -0.64 -9.86
C GLN A 50 13.55 -1.09 -9.27
N GLU A 51 13.66 -1.19 -7.94
CA GLU A 51 14.86 -1.62 -7.23
C GLU A 51 15.30 -3.03 -7.66
N TYR A 52 14.35 -3.93 -7.91
CA TYR A 52 14.64 -5.27 -8.42
C TYR A 52 15.27 -5.23 -9.81
N TYR A 53 14.66 -4.49 -10.76
CA TYR A 53 15.17 -4.43 -12.13
C TYR A 53 16.49 -3.65 -12.24
N GLU A 54 16.68 -2.60 -11.43
CA GLU A 54 17.96 -1.90 -11.33
C GLU A 54 19.07 -2.86 -10.88
N LYS A 55 18.82 -3.73 -9.89
CA LYS A 55 19.80 -4.74 -9.44
C LYS A 55 20.03 -5.86 -10.46
N LEU A 56 18.99 -6.24 -11.20
CA LEU A 56 19.07 -7.34 -12.17
C LEU A 56 19.88 -6.96 -13.43
N TYR A 57 19.82 -5.68 -13.83
CA TYR A 57 20.46 -5.17 -15.04
C TYR A 57 21.69 -4.26 -14.77
N GLN A 58 22.11 -4.12 -13.51
CA GLN A 58 23.45 -3.64 -13.13
C GLN A 58 24.49 -4.74 -13.29
#